data_AF-A0A2D6X995-F1
#
_entry.id   AF-A0A2D6X995-F1
#
_cell.length_a   1.000
_cell.length_b   1.000
_cell.length_c   1.000
_cell.angle_alpha   90.00
_cell.angle_beta   90.00
_cell.angle_gamma   90.00
#
_symmetry.space_group_name_H-M   'P 1'
#
loop_
_entity.id
_entity.type
_entity.pdbx_description
1 polymer ?
#
loop_
_entity_poly.entity_id
_entity_poly.type
_entity_poly.pdbx_seq_one_letter_code
_entity_poly.pdbx_strand_id
1 'polypeptide(L)'
;MYLKVQSKMIFNYLKEKGFKVGVKGRIKTLKWIKNKKSFMIEFVKGYFDTDGSVNFKNKEGKLYPTISIGSKSDLLLKEMKSFLTKQGINSYFATIKHHGERYKQPFKTYQLQINGYKRILLWFSKIGSNNSRNINRFHEMIKLRLLKCL
;
A
#
# COMPACT_ATOMS: atom_id res chain seq x y z
N MET A 1 -5.47 -9.53 -18.66
CA MET A 1 -4.48 -10.62 -18.50
C MET A 1 -4.38 -10.97 -17.03
N TYR A 2 -4.61 -12.23 -16.66
CA TYR A 2 -4.41 -12.71 -15.29
C TYR A 2 -3.13 -13.55 -15.25
N LEU A 3 -2.24 -13.28 -14.28
CA LEU A 3 -1.07 -14.13 -14.06
C LEU A 3 -1.50 -15.39 -13.32
N LYS A 4 -1.23 -16.56 -13.90
CA LYS A 4 -1.44 -17.85 -13.24
C LYS A 4 -0.08 -18.49 -12.98
N VAL A 5 0.26 -18.69 -11.71
CA VAL A 5 1.49 -19.39 -11.30
C VAL A 5 1.11 -20.80 -10.87
N GLN A 6 1.65 -21.83 -11.53
CA GLN A 6 1.38 -23.24 -11.26
C GLN A 6 2.62 -24.01 -10.81
N SER A 7 3.45 -23.38 -9.96
CA SER A 7 4.63 -24.05 -9.38
C SER A 7 4.30 -24.65 -8.02
N LYS A 8 4.30 -25.99 -7.95
CA LYS A 8 4.14 -26.74 -6.67
C LYS A 8 5.23 -26.34 -5.67
N MET A 9 6.46 -26.16 -6.15
CA MET A 9 7.61 -25.77 -5.33
C MET A 9 7.37 -24.42 -4.64
N ILE A 10 7.01 -23.38 -5.40
CA ILE A 10 6.74 -22.05 -4.84
C ILE A 10 5.55 -22.10 -3.87
N PHE A 11 4.49 -22.81 -4.26
CA PHE A 11 3.30 -22.95 -3.41
C PHE A 11 3.63 -23.60 -2.07
N ASN A 12 4.32 -24.74 -2.09
CA ASN A 12 4.71 -25.46 -0.87
C ASN A 12 5.66 -24.62 -0.01
N TYR A 13 6.66 -23.99 -0.63
CA TYR A 13 7.57 -23.09 0.07
C TYR A 13 6.83 -21.96 0.80
N LEU A 14 5.91 -21.26 0.13
CA LEU A 14 5.14 -20.19 0.77
C LEU A 14 4.24 -20.73 1.89
N LYS A 15 3.59 -21.88 1.67
CA LYS A 15 2.76 -22.54 2.68
C LYS A 15 3.59 -22.87 3.93
N GLU A 16 4.76 -23.47 3.77
CA GLU A 16 5.70 -23.81 4.85
C GLU A 16 6.22 -22.58 5.58
N LYS A 17 6.43 -21.46 4.87
CA LYS A 17 6.78 -20.18 5.50
C LYS A 17 5.63 -19.52 6.28
N GLY A 18 4.44 -20.12 6.25
CA GLY A 18 3.27 -19.71 7.04
C GLY A 18 2.23 -18.88 6.28
N PHE A 19 2.34 -18.75 4.96
CA PHE A 19 1.32 -18.06 4.17
C PHE A 19 0.03 -18.89 4.12
N LYS A 20 -1.10 -18.27 4.48
CA LYS A 20 -2.41 -18.92 4.49
C LYS A 20 -2.88 -19.27 3.08
N VAL A 21 -3.40 -20.49 2.92
CA VAL A 21 -4.06 -20.99 1.71
C VAL A 21 -5.58 -20.74 1.83
N GLY A 22 -6.25 -20.49 0.71
CA GLY A 22 -7.70 -20.26 0.65
C GLY A 22 -8.12 -18.79 0.78
N VAL A 23 -9.39 -18.57 1.12
CA VAL A 23 -10.00 -17.23 1.20
C VAL A 23 -9.37 -16.41 2.32
N LYS A 24 -8.79 -15.27 1.96
CA LYS A 24 -8.08 -14.39 2.89
C LYS A 24 -9.01 -13.28 3.38
N GLY A 25 -9.41 -13.36 4.63
CA GLY A 25 -10.09 -12.29 5.36
C GLY A 25 -9.10 -11.44 6.14
N ARG A 26 -9.15 -11.58 7.47
CA ARG A 26 -8.30 -10.84 8.42
C ARG A 26 -6.91 -11.51 8.55
N ILE A 27 -5.95 -11.07 7.73
CA ILE A 27 -4.57 -11.58 7.72
C ILE A 27 -3.61 -10.65 8.47
N LYS A 28 -2.57 -11.22 9.07
CA LYS A 28 -1.45 -10.52 9.68
C LYS A 28 -0.19 -10.78 8.86
N THR A 29 0.78 -9.88 8.96
CA THR A 29 2.13 -10.12 8.47
C THR A 29 2.76 -11.27 9.26
N LEU A 30 3.62 -12.06 8.63
CA LEU A 30 4.35 -13.14 9.30
C LEU A 30 5.41 -12.58 10.24
N LYS A 31 5.65 -13.24 11.39
CA LYS A 31 6.60 -12.75 12.41
C LYS A 31 8.01 -12.58 11.85
N TRP A 32 8.49 -13.52 11.03
CA TRP A 32 9.83 -13.46 10.45
C TRP A 32 10.03 -12.27 9.50
N ILE A 33 8.97 -11.81 8.83
CA ILE A 33 8.99 -10.58 8.02
C ILE A 33 9.03 -9.36 8.96
N LYS A 34 8.16 -9.32 9.97
CA LYS A 34 8.04 -8.18 10.91
C LYS A 34 9.30 -7.93 11.73
N ASN A 35 10.02 -8.99 12.09
CA ASN A 35 11.18 -8.91 12.97
C ASN A 35 12.42 -8.34 12.27
N LYS A 36 12.45 -8.30 10.93
CA LYS A 36 13.57 -7.76 10.15
C LYS A 36 13.12 -6.53 9.38
N LYS A 37 13.71 -5.38 9.71
CA LYS A 37 13.37 -4.08 9.08
C LYS A 37 13.42 -4.15 7.55
N SER A 38 14.49 -4.70 6.98
CA SER A 38 14.65 -4.83 5.52
C SER A 38 13.54 -5.66 4.88
N PHE A 39 13.17 -6.79 5.47
CA PHE A 39 12.08 -7.63 4.96
C PHE A 39 10.74 -6.91 5.05
N MET A 40 10.53 -6.12 6.10
CA MET A 40 9.32 -5.36 6.26
C MET A 40 9.24 -4.18 5.27
N ILE A 41 10.36 -3.57 4.90
CA ILE A 41 10.44 -2.59 3.79
C ILE A 41 10.00 -3.25 2.48
N GLU A 42 10.63 -4.36 2.10
CA GLU A 42 10.33 -5.07 0.85
C GLU A 42 8.89 -5.59 0.81
N PHE A 43 8.36 -6.05 1.95
CA PHE A 43 6.98 -6.47 2.07
C PHE A 43 6.00 -5.31 1.82
N VAL A 44 6.23 -4.15 2.45
CA VAL A 44 5.39 -2.96 2.25
C VAL A 44 5.51 -2.44 0.82
N LYS A 45 6.71 -2.43 0.24
CA LYS A 45 6.97 -2.05 -1.15
C LYS A 45 6.21 -2.95 -2.12
N GLY A 46 6.36 -4.27 -1.98
CA GLY A 46 5.67 -5.25 -2.82
C GLY A 46 4.15 -5.16 -2.72
N TYR A 47 3.61 -4.97 -1.51
CA TYR A 47 2.17 -4.77 -1.32
C TYR A 47 1.69 -3.45 -1.95
N PHE A 48 2.48 -2.38 -1.83
CA PHE A 48 2.18 -1.11 -2.47
C PHE A 48 2.20 -1.22 -4.00
N ASP A 49 3.11 -2.01 -4.57
CA ASP A 49 3.19 -2.21 -6.01
C ASP A 49 1.96 -2.93 -6.59
N THR A 50 1.25 -3.74 -5.78
CA THR A 50 0.04 -4.47 -6.19
C THR A 50 -1.26 -3.75 -5.87
N ASP A 51 -1.42 -3.27 -4.63
CA ASP A 51 -2.68 -2.74 -4.08
C ASP A 51 -2.56 -1.27 -3.66
N GLY A 52 -1.43 -0.64 -3.98
CA GLY A 52 -1.16 0.76 -3.72
C GLY A 52 -1.24 1.63 -4.97
N SER A 53 -1.40 2.93 -4.74
CA SER A 53 -1.42 3.93 -5.80
C SER A 53 -0.86 5.27 -5.34
N VAL A 54 -0.26 6.00 -6.28
CA VAL A 54 0.10 7.41 -6.14
C VAL A 54 -0.92 8.24 -6.92
N ASN A 55 -1.59 9.21 -6.28
CA ASN A 55 -2.65 10.01 -6.91
C ASN A 55 -2.66 11.46 -6.39
N PHE A 56 -3.23 12.37 -7.18
CA PHE A 56 -3.61 13.69 -6.66
C PHE A 56 -5.05 13.67 -6.18
N LYS A 57 -5.29 14.26 -5.02
CA LYS A 57 -6.64 14.59 -4.55
C LYS A 57 -6.87 16.07 -4.73
N ASN A 58 -8.01 16.46 -5.32
CA ASN A 58 -8.40 17.86 -5.31
C ASN A 58 -8.91 18.22 -3.91
N LYS A 59 -8.27 19.19 -3.27
CA LYS A 59 -8.69 19.77 -2.01
C LYS A 59 -8.80 21.27 -2.20
N GLU A 60 -10.03 21.79 -2.25
CA GLU A 60 -10.32 23.22 -2.41
C GLU A 60 -9.61 23.83 -3.64
N GLY A 61 -9.68 23.15 -4.78
CA GLY A 61 -9.05 23.58 -6.03
C GLY A 61 -7.53 23.31 -6.10
N LYS A 62 -6.91 22.82 -5.03
CA LYS A 62 -5.48 22.50 -4.98
C LYS A 62 -5.25 21.00 -5.10
N LEU A 63 -4.40 20.61 -6.05
CA LEU A 63 -3.96 19.22 -6.20
C LEU A 63 -3.01 18.84 -5.07
N TYR A 64 -3.44 17.91 -4.22
CA TYR A 64 -2.69 17.40 -3.08
C TYR A 64 -2.21 15.96 -3.32
N PRO A 65 -0.90 15.70 -3.32
CA PRO A 65 -0.39 14.38 -3.61
C PRO A 65 -0.70 13.43 -2.46
N THR A 66 -1.11 12.21 -2.81
CA THR A 66 -1.58 11.19 -1.89
C THR A 66 -1.10 9.81 -2.34
N ILE A 67 -0.45 9.09 -1.44
CA ILE A 67 -0.29 7.64 -1.54
C ILE A 67 -1.47 6.97 -0.86
N SER A 68 -2.01 5.93 -1.48
CA SER A 68 -3.17 5.17 -0.99
C SER A 68 -2.89 3.67 -1.08
N ILE A 69 -3.14 2.94 0.01
CA ILE A 69 -2.99 1.48 0.08
C ILE A 69 -4.28 0.88 0.62
N GLY A 70 -4.91 -0.02 -0.13
CA GLY A 70 -6.16 -0.66 0.25
C GLY A 70 -5.97 -2.08 0.79
N SER A 71 -6.87 -2.51 1.69
CA SER A 71 -6.95 -3.93 2.09
C SER A 71 -8.31 -4.29 2.66
N LYS A 72 -8.70 -5.57 2.55
CA LYS A 72 -9.78 -6.14 3.36
C LYS A 72 -9.35 -6.46 4.80
N SER A 73 -8.05 -6.55 5.08
CA SER A 73 -7.53 -6.81 6.42
C SER A 73 -7.13 -5.52 7.13
N ASP A 74 -7.85 -5.17 8.19
CA ASP A 74 -7.48 -4.04 9.06
C ASP A 74 -6.16 -4.31 9.79
N LEU A 75 -5.92 -5.54 10.23
CA LEU A 75 -4.72 -5.92 10.98
C LEU A 75 -3.48 -5.73 10.14
N LEU A 76 -3.53 -6.09 8.86
CA LEU A 76 -2.41 -5.93 7.96
C LEU A 76 -2.03 -4.45 7.82
N LEU A 77 -3.02 -3.60 7.55
CA LEU A 77 -2.79 -2.18 7.41
C LEU A 77 -2.39 -1.50 8.74
N LYS A 78 -2.90 -1.96 9.88
CA LYS A 78 -2.45 -1.45 11.19
C LYS A 78 -0.98 -1.79 11.47
N GLU A 79 -0.55 -2.99 11.11
CA GLU A 79 0.86 -3.38 11.22
C GLU A 79 1.76 -2.55 10.28
N MET A 80 1.33 -2.35 9.03
CA MET A 80 2.01 -1.46 8.09
C MET A 80 2.08 -0.02 8.62
N LYS A 81 0.97 0.52 9.14
CA LYS A 81 0.95 1.86 9.77
C LYS A 81 1.95 1.97 10.91
N SER A 82 1.95 1.02 11.83
CA SER A 82 2.90 1.00 12.95
C SER A 82 4.35 0.99 12.45
N PHE A 83 4.65 0.17 11.45
CA PHE A 83 5.96 0.13 10.81
C PHE A 83 6.32 1.47 10.16
N LEU A 84 5.43 2.06 9.38
CA LEU A 84 5.64 3.35 8.70
C LEU A 84 5.86 4.50 9.68
N THR A 85 5.10 4.55 10.79
CA THR A 85 5.31 5.53 11.87
C THR A 85 6.71 5.41 12.46
N LYS A 86 7.21 4.19 12.69
CA LYS A 86 8.61 3.96 13.13
C LYS A 86 9.65 4.42 12.10
N GLN A 87 9.29 4.49 10.82
CA GLN A 87 10.13 5.07 9.76
C GLN A 87 9.96 6.58 9.61
N GLY A 88 9.17 7.24 10.47
CA GLY A 88 8.87 8.68 10.39
C GLY A 88 7.85 9.03 9.30
N ILE A 89 7.15 8.04 8.73
CA ILE A 89 6.14 8.22 7.69
C ILE A 89 4.76 8.15 8.34
N ASN A 90 4.20 9.31 8.69
CA ASN A 90 2.85 9.39 9.24
C ASN A 90 1.79 9.07 8.17
N SER A 91 0.84 8.21 8.54
CA SER A 91 -0.26 7.77 7.67
C SER A 91 -1.61 7.80 8.40
N TYR A 92 -2.65 8.09 7.63
CA TYR A 92 -4.04 8.11 8.07
C TYR A 92 -4.66 6.74 7.78
N PHE A 93 -5.39 6.20 8.76
CA PHE A 93 -6.11 4.95 8.60
C PHE A 93 -7.61 5.26 8.48
N ALA A 94 -8.24 4.81 7.40
CA ALA A 94 -9.65 5.01 7.15
C ALA A 94 -10.36 3.67 6.97
N THR A 95 -11.63 3.63 7.39
CA THR A 95 -12.54 2.51 7.09
C THR A 95 -13.52 3.00 6.03
N ILE A 96 -13.61 2.26 4.91
CA ILE A 96 -14.50 2.58 3.79
C ILE A 96 -15.61 1.54 3.80
N LYS A 97 -16.86 2.02 3.89
CA LYS A 97 -18.05 1.19 3.70
C LYS A 97 -18.41 1.22 2.21
N HIS A 98 -18.58 0.05 1.63
CA HIS A 98 -19.03 -0.10 0.25
C HIS A 98 -20.50 -0.52 0.27
N HIS A 99 -21.31 0.21 -0.49
CA HIS A 99 -22.69 -0.10 -0.80
C HIS A 99 -22.78 -0.17 -2.32
N GLY A 100 -23.05 -1.34 -2.89
CA GLY A 100 -23.13 -1.48 -4.33
C GLY A 100 -23.93 -2.71 -4.72
N GLU A 101 -24.76 -2.57 -5.75
CA GLU A 101 -25.66 -3.62 -6.24
C GLU A 101 -24.93 -4.93 -6.57
N ARG A 102 -23.67 -4.84 -7.02
CA ARG A 102 -22.80 -5.99 -7.33
C ARG A 102 -22.54 -6.89 -6.11
N TYR A 103 -22.50 -6.31 -4.92
CA TYR A 103 -22.26 -7.02 -3.68
C TYR A 103 -23.53 -6.88 -2.87
N LYS A 104 -24.45 -7.84 -3.04
CA LYS A 104 -25.80 -7.90 -2.42
C LYS A 104 -25.85 -7.61 -0.91
N GLN A 105 -24.70 -7.52 -0.24
CA GLN A 105 -24.52 -7.13 1.15
C GLN A 105 -23.41 -6.07 1.29
N PRO A 106 -23.58 -5.06 2.17
CA PRO A 106 -22.56 -4.06 2.43
C PRO A 106 -21.31 -4.70 3.01
N PHE A 107 -20.14 -4.29 2.53
CA PHE A 107 -18.85 -4.77 3.05
C PHE A 107 -17.91 -3.62 3.35
N LYS A 108 -16.95 -3.88 4.23
CA LYS A 108 -15.96 -2.90 4.68
C LYS A 108 -14.60 -3.20 4.07
N THR A 109 -13.89 -2.15 3.70
CA THR A 109 -12.46 -2.20 3.39
C THR A 109 -11.75 -1.14 4.22
N TYR A 110 -10.44 -1.25 4.26
CA TYR A 110 -9.57 -0.37 5.03
C TYR A 110 -8.57 0.27 4.08
N GLN A 111 -8.17 1.49 4.40
CA GLN A 111 -7.21 2.24 3.59
C GLN A 111 -6.18 2.94 4.48
N LEU A 112 -4.92 2.85 4.08
CA LEU A 112 -3.86 3.75 4.55
C LEU A 112 -3.67 4.86 3.53
N GLN A 113 -3.59 6.10 4.00
CA GLN A 113 -3.30 7.26 3.18
C GLN A 113 -2.10 8.02 3.72
N ILE A 114 -1.18 8.38 2.84
CA ILE A 114 -0.04 9.26 3.15
C ILE A 114 -0.19 10.48 2.27
N ASN A 115 -0.45 11.61 2.92
CA ASN A 115 -0.81 12.84 2.22
C ASN A 115 0.32 13.86 2.36
N GLY A 116 0.60 14.55 1.25
CA GLY A 116 1.50 15.70 1.18
C GLY A 116 2.90 15.35 0.72
N TYR A 117 3.51 16.30 0.01
CA TYR A 117 4.78 16.08 -0.68
C TYR A 117 5.92 15.64 0.24
N LYS A 118 6.09 16.26 1.42
CA LYS A 118 7.17 15.89 2.36
C LYS A 118 7.13 14.41 2.73
N ARG A 119 5.93 13.87 2.97
CA ARG A 119 5.76 12.47 3.38
C ARG A 119 5.88 11.51 2.21
N ILE A 120 5.44 11.93 1.02
CA ILE A 120 5.58 11.12 -0.20
C ILE A 120 7.05 11.05 -0.65
N LEU A 121 7.79 12.15 -0.55
CA LEU A 121 9.25 12.15 -0.75
C LEU A 121 9.94 11.18 0.22
N LEU A 122 9.55 11.22 1.51
CA LEU A 122 10.08 10.30 2.51
C LEU A 122 9.72 8.83 2.21
N TRP A 123 8.51 8.58 1.71
CA TRP A 123 8.11 7.25 1.23
C TRP A 123 9.02 6.78 0.11
N PHE A 124 9.21 7.58 -0.94
CA PHE A 124 10.03 7.17 -2.09
C PHE A 124 11.51 7.04 -1.75
N SER A 125 12.00 7.78 -0.75
CA SER A 125 13.35 7.63 -0.22
C SER A 125 13.56 6.36 0.60
N LYS A 126 12.57 5.92 1.40
CA LYS A 126 12.74 4.81 2.35
C LYS A 126 12.14 3.48 1.90
N ILE A 127 11.05 3.52 1.12
CA ILE A 127 10.27 2.36 0.69
C ILE A 127 10.30 2.23 -0.83
N GLY A 128 10.01 3.32 -1.54
CA GLY A 128 9.97 3.34 -3.00
C GLY A 128 8.81 2.53 -3.59
N SER A 129 8.98 2.10 -4.84
CA SER A 129 8.05 1.31 -5.65
C SER A 129 8.84 0.66 -6.77
N ASN A 130 8.45 -0.52 -7.24
CA ASN A 130 8.93 -1.10 -8.50
C ASN A 130 7.89 -0.97 -9.62
N ASN A 131 6.66 -0.53 -9.30
CA ASN A 131 5.60 -0.32 -10.28
C ASN A 131 5.85 0.97 -11.07
N SER A 132 6.14 0.85 -12.36
CA SER A 132 6.44 1.97 -13.25
C SER A 132 5.34 3.03 -13.29
N ARG A 133 4.07 2.64 -13.17
CA ARG A 133 2.93 3.58 -13.08
C ARG A 133 3.04 4.48 -11.86
N ASN A 134 3.33 3.90 -10.69
CA ASN A 134 3.47 4.65 -9.45
C ASN A 134 4.72 5.54 -9.47
N ILE A 135 5.83 5.06 -10.03
CA ILE A 135 7.07 5.82 -10.21
C ILE A 135 6.83 7.04 -11.11
N ASN A 136 6.25 6.82 -12.31
CA ASN A 136 5.97 7.89 -13.26
C ASN A 136 5.06 8.96 -12.65
N ARG A 137 4.01 8.53 -11.93
CA ARG A 137 3.09 9.44 -11.26
C ARG A 137 3.76 10.26 -10.16
N PHE A 138 4.72 9.67 -9.44
CA PHE A 138 5.55 10.40 -8.48
C PHE A 138 6.45 11.43 -9.18
N HIS A 139 7.08 11.09 -10.30
CA HIS A 139 7.89 12.05 -11.06
C HIS A 139 7.07 13.23 -11.59
N GLU A 140 5.87 12.97 -12.12
CA GLU A 140 4.91 14.01 -12.50
C GLU A 140 4.57 14.94 -11.33
N MET A 141 4.38 14.38 -10.12
CA MET A 141 4.15 15.15 -8.90
C MET A 141 5.30 16.10 -8.58
N ILE A 142 6.54 15.63 -8.65
CA ILE A 142 7.70 16.47 -8.36
C ILE A 142 7.83 17.57 -9.41
N LYS A 143 7.68 17.25 -10.70
CA LYS A 143 7.73 18.23 -11.78
C LYS A 143 6.69 19.36 -11.60
N LEU A 144 5.44 19.00 -11.32
CA LEU A 144 4.36 19.97 -11.09
C LEU A 144 4.57 20.83 -9.84
N ARG A 145 5.25 20.30 -8.81
CA ARG A 145 5.59 21.09 -7.63
C ARG A 145 6.66 22.13 -7.95
N LEU A 146 7.70 21.75 -8.67
CA LEU A 146 8.80 22.65 -9.03
C LEU A 146 8.31 23.79 -9.92
N LEU A 147 7.42 23.51 -10.88
CA LEU A 147 6.82 24.51 -11.76
C LEU A 147 5.90 25.52 -11.05
N LYS A 148 5.45 25.23 -9.82
CA LYS A 148 4.62 26.16 -9.02
C LYS A 148 5.44 26.98 -8.01
N CYS A 149 6.73 26.71 -7.91
CA CYS A 149 7.66 27.45 -7.05
C CYS A 149 8.53 28.44 -7.84
N LEU A 150 8.40 28.43 -9.17
CA LEU A 150 8.88 29.45 -10.12
C LEU A 150 7.68 30.30 -10.53
#